data_AF-A0A1H9YJS0-F1
#
_entry.id   AF-A0A1H9YJS0-F1
#
_cell.length_a   1.000
_cell.length_b   1.000
_cell.length_c   1.000
_cell.angle_alpha   90.00
_cell.angle_beta   90.00
_cell.angle_gamma   90.00
#
_symmetry.space_group_name_H-M   'P 1'
#
loop_
_entity.id
_entity.type
_entity.pdbx_description
1 polymer ?
#
loop_
_entity_poly.entity_id
_entity_poly.type
_entity_poly.pdbx_seq_one_letter_code
_entity_poly.pdbx_strand_id
1 'polypeptide(L)'
;MRNNLRLIVSVLAGLCSTGLMAQVTSITDGYYRIKNAATRADGKQYVYVTGKYEAQPNATHDEAVTLPGTVIHLNVADTTINAEAVYNVKTLRSQGVDVINGYLLPALDKVRTELKAKLKEKLGSDALAQFAYSIFENDVLDKWDLNMHMKPVTTSDGRAAYYAYATVPSMQPLVDFWKTWGPFAGGALDSYPDLKAALERGDATATWKAVEQLAYGKIVATFGADNAMTQLVKGYIDNDRIHNGMTYYLISGGINKVDTNQTAYDPNNPTGTAHNEYDGSKAEFDFANNNADNYWGPELPAAGDAGMWILEKVDADNYFSVKPSAKMKGLNGKYYTTLYTDFPFQIVGDMTAYTIEGVNEKDANGYAFARVKSLGGAGTVVPAQTAVVLECPSENVADNQLLPTGTEEPATSSNRLCGNFFATAISGMTATDGTGATHAVTYSNLRAFNISTSDAKNPIGFYKVSSNVTTIPGNKAFLVLTDAEAQAKGFYLMFEDGSTTGIEQIETPAENLNHAVIYDLQGRRVTNPGKGIYIVNGKKVIIK
;
A
#
# COMPACT_ATOMS: atom_id res chain seq x y z
N MET A 1 38.79 -23.69 38.51
CA MET A 1 37.50 -22.99 38.76
C MET A 1 37.12 -22.04 37.61
N ARG A 2 37.09 -22.58 36.39
CA ARG A 2 36.59 -21.96 35.16
C ARG A 2 36.23 -23.15 34.29
N ASN A 3 35.04 -23.73 34.50
CA ASN A 3 34.40 -24.77 33.68
C ASN A 3 33.05 -25.28 34.25
N ASN A 4 32.59 -24.79 35.41
CA ASN A 4 31.26 -25.13 35.96
C ASN A 4 30.24 -23.98 35.81
N LEU A 5 30.19 -23.33 34.65
CA LEU A 5 29.16 -22.34 34.30
C LEU A 5 28.52 -22.60 32.92
N ARG A 6 28.60 -23.86 32.44
CA ARG A 6 27.99 -24.31 31.18
C ARG A 6 27.00 -25.47 31.35
N LEU A 7 26.55 -25.73 32.58
CA LEU A 7 25.60 -26.81 32.88
C LEU A 7 24.33 -26.35 33.62
N ILE A 8 24.00 -25.05 33.55
CA ILE A 8 22.75 -24.46 34.09
C ILE A 8 21.90 -23.81 32.98
N VAL A 9 22.32 -23.92 31.71
CA VAL A 9 21.62 -23.32 30.55
C VAL A 9 21.02 -24.40 29.63
N SER A 10 20.87 -25.65 30.11
CA SER A 10 20.46 -26.78 29.24
C SER A 10 19.36 -27.69 29.81
N VAL A 11 18.81 -27.42 30.99
CA VAL A 11 17.79 -28.29 31.62
C VAL A 11 16.73 -27.47 32.36
N LEU A 12 16.13 -26.50 31.67
CA LEU A 12 14.80 -25.99 32.05
C LEU A 12 13.90 -25.94 30.79
N ALA A 13 13.88 -27.06 30.08
CA ALA A 13 12.84 -27.42 29.12
C ALA A 13 12.30 -28.78 29.57
N GLY A 14 11.14 -28.78 30.22
CA GLY A 14 10.48 -30.00 30.66
C GLY A 14 9.40 -29.76 31.69
N LEU A 15 8.17 -29.58 31.19
CA LEU A 15 6.87 -29.70 31.89
C LEU A 15 6.40 -28.48 32.70
N CYS A 16 6.02 -27.43 31.96
CA CYS A 16 4.73 -26.79 32.21
C CYS A 16 3.85 -27.00 30.98
N SER A 17 2.75 -27.71 31.17
CA SER A 17 1.71 -27.95 30.18
C SER A 17 1.04 -26.63 29.74
N THR A 18 1.09 -26.40 28.43
CA THR A 18 0.08 -25.74 27.59
C THR A 18 -0.38 -24.34 27.99
N GLY A 19 0.49 -23.38 27.72
CA GLY A 19 0.14 -22.18 26.94
C GLY A 19 1.36 -21.90 26.07
N LEU A 20 1.28 -22.17 24.76
CA LEU A 20 2.31 -21.71 23.82
C LEU A 20 2.26 -20.18 23.86
N MET A 21 3.08 -19.55 24.71
CA MET A 21 3.40 -18.14 24.55
C MET A 21 4.25 -18.09 23.28
N ALA A 22 3.63 -17.70 22.16
CA ALA A 22 4.33 -17.50 20.91
C ALA A 22 5.58 -16.65 21.20
N GLN A 23 6.74 -17.18 20.83
CA GLN A 23 8.00 -16.46 20.90
C GLN A 23 7.78 -15.16 20.12
N VAL A 24 7.86 -14.01 20.78
CA VAL A 24 7.74 -12.71 20.08
C VAL A 24 8.93 -12.64 19.13
N THR A 25 8.67 -12.92 17.86
CA THR A 25 9.62 -12.70 16.78
C THR A 25 9.87 -11.20 16.71
N SER A 26 11.11 -10.78 16.94
CA SER A 26 11.52 -9.39 16.73
C SER A 26 11.11 -8.95 15.33
N ILE A 27 10.43 -7.80 15.21
CA ILE A 27 10.06 -7.24 13.91
C ILE A 27 11.36 -6.88 13.18
N THR A 28 11.61 -7.50 12.04
CA THR A 28 12.74 -7.15 11.19
C THR A 28 12.30 -6.19 10.11
N ASP A 29 13.25 -5.48 9.51
CA ASP A 29 13.00 -4.77 8.26
C ASP A 29 12.45 -5.73 7.18
N GLY A 30 11.54 -5.23 6.34
CA GLY A 30 10.95 -5.96 5.22
C GLY A 30 9.45 -5.75 5.04
N TYR A 31 8.84 -6.64 4.25
CA TYR A 31 7.44 -6.53 3.84
C TYR A 31 6.51 -7.38 4.69
N TYR A 32 5.38 -6.79 5.06
CA TYR A 32 4.35 -7.41 5.89
C TYR A 32 2.96 -7.12 5.33
N ARG A 33 2.02 -8.01 5.64
CA ARG A 33 0.60 -7.71 5.68
C ARG A 33 0.22 -7.40 7.12
N ILE A 34 -0.59 -6.36 7.30
CA ILE A 34 -1.07 -5.96 8.62
C ILE A 34 -2.53 -6.38 8.73
N LYS A 35 -2.82 -7.20 9.73
CA LYS A 35 -4.12 -7.83 9.95
C LYS A 35 -4.67 -7.45 11.31
N ASN A 36 -5.94 -7.06 11.38
CA ASN A 36 -6.59 -6.86 12.66
C ASN A 36 -6.81 -8.19 13.40
N ALA A 37 -6.55 -8.23 14.70
CA ALA A 37 -6.67 -9.47 15.47
C ALA A 37 -8.12 -9.91 15.70
N ALA A 38 -9.08 -8.97 15.72
CA ALA A 38 -10.50 -9.29 15.84
C ALA A 38 -11.07 -9.76 14.50
N THR A 39 -11.87 -10.83 14.56
CA THR A 39 -12.56 -11.39 13.39
C THR A 39 -13.90 -10.73 13.19
N ARG A 40 -14.08 -10.17 11.99
CA ARG A 40 -15.32 -9.53 11.55
C ARG A 40 -16.17 -10.51 10.76
N ALA A 41 -17.49 -10.29 10.78
CA ALA A 41 -18.45 -11.14 10.07
C ALA A 41 -18.25 -11.10 8.53
N ASP A 42 -17.70 -10.01 7.99
CA ASP A 42 -17.40 -9.86 6.56
C ASP A 42 -16.05 -10.46 6.14
N GLY A 43 -15.25 -10.97 7.09
CA GLY A 43 -13.92 -11.52 6.84
C GLY A 43 -12.86 -10.49 6.45
N LYS A 44 -13.19 -9.20 6.41
CA LYS A 44 -12.28 -8.12 6.03
C LYS A 44 -11.48 -7.69 7.26
N GLN A 45 -10.17 -7.88 7.22
CA GLN A 45 -9.30 -7.63 8.39
C GLN A 45 -7.92 -7.08 7.99
N TYR A 46 -7.56 -7.14 6.71
CA TYR A 46 -6.24 -6.75 6.23
C TYR A 46 -6.26 -5.29 5.79
N VAL A 47 -5.24 -4.56 6.22
CA VAL A 47 -5.00 -3.18 5.80
C VAL A 47 -4.73 -3.17 4.29
N TYR A 48 -5.52 -2.37 3.58
CA TYR A 48 -5.40 -2.15 2.14
C TYR A 48 -5.31 -0.65 1.86
N VAL A 49 -4.18 -0.26 1.27
CA VAL A 49 -3.89 1.12 0.86
C VAL A 49 -4.44 1.36 -0.55
N THR A 50 -5.41 2.26 -0.66
CA THR A 50 -6.13 2.57 -1.91
C THR A 50 -5.84 3.97 -2.44
N GLY A 51 -5.18 4.80 -1.66
CA GLY A 51 -4.85 6.16 -2.04
C GLY A 51 -3.77 6.77 -1.15
N LYS A 52 -3.37 8.00 -1.50
CA LYS A 52 -2.28 8.73 -0.84
C LYS A 52 -2.47 8.89 0.68
N TYR A 53 -3.72 9.06 1.11
CA TYR A 53 -4.12 9.20 2.51
C TYR A 53 -5.27 8.24 2.86
N GLU A 54 -5.39 7.16 2.09
CA GLU A 54 -6.53 6.24 2.16
C GLU A 54 -6.03 4.83 2.35
N ALA A 55 -6.24 4.32 3.55
CA ALA A 55 -6.03 2.93 3.90
C ALA A 55 -7.13 2.51 4.87
N GLN A 56 -7.60 1.27 4.76
CA GLN A 56 -8.58 0.71 5.68
C GLN A 56 -8.34 -0.80 5.88
N PRO A 57 -8.72 -1.40 7.01
CA PRO A 57 -8.66 -2.85 7.23
C PRO A 57 -9.77 -3.60 6.47
N ASN A 58 -9.92 -3.34 5.17
CA ASN A 58 -11.10 -3.68 4.37
C ASN A 58 -10.87 -4.78 3.31
N ALA A 59 -9.72 -5.47 3.35
CA ALA A 59 -9.45 -6.63 2.51
C ALA A 59 -9.62 -7.94 3.30
N THR A 60 -10.17 -8.96 2.63
CA THR A 60 -10.17 -10.35 3.11
C THR A 60 -8.78 -10.98 2.94
N HIS A 61 -8.55 -12.15 3.56
CA HIS A 61 -7.29 -12.89 3.37
C HIS A 61 -7.03 -13.21 1.89
N ASP A 62 -8.02 -13.76 1.19
CA ASP A 62 -7.91 -14.14 -0.22
C ASP A 62 -7.60 -12.94 -1.14
N GLU A 63 -8.20 -11.79 -0.85
CA GLU A 63 -7.91 -10.54 -1.58
C GLU A 63 -6.49 -10.05 -1.28
N ALA A 64 -6.08 -10.05 0.00
CA ALA A 64 -4.78 -9.54 0.43
C ALA A 64 -3.59 -10.32 -0.16
N VAL A 65 -3.76 -11.58 -0.53
CA VAL A 65 -2.71 -12.34 -1.23
C VAL A 65 -2.35 -11.71 -2.58
N THR A 66 -3.31 -11.02 -3.24
CA THR A 66 -3.16 -10.54 -4.62
C THR A 66 -3.24 -9.04 -4.82
N LEU A 67 -3.58 -8.28 -3.78
CA LEU A 67 -3.65 -6.82 -3.82
C LEU A 67 -2.30 -6.20 -3.39
N PRO A 68 -1.58 -5.51 -4.28
CA PRO A 68 -0.32 -4.86 -3.92
C PRO A 68 -0.43 -3.86 -2.76
N GLY A 69 -1.58 -3.19 -2.62
CA GLY A 69 -1.82 -2.24 -1.53
C GLY A 69 -1.90 -2.86 -0.13
N THR A 70 -1.83 -4.20 -0.01
CA THR A 70 -1.75 -4.89 1.28
C THR A 70 -0.31 -5.26 1.66
N VAL A 71 0.63 -5.15 0.73
CA VAL A 71 2.06 -5.34 0.99
C VAL A 71 2.63 -4.02 1.49
N ILE A 72 3.12 -4.03 2.73
CA ILE A 72 3.57 -2.85 3.45
C ILE A 72 5.02 -3.07 3.89
N HIS A 73 5.91 -2.18 3.46
CA HIS A 73 7.27 -2.11 3.98
C HIS A 73 7.24 -1.51 5.39
N LEU A 74 7.68 -2.30 6.36
CA LEU A 74 7.77 -1.92 7.77
C LEU A 74 9.20 -2.04 8.24
N ASN A 75 9.76 -0.93 8.69
CA ASN A 75 11.03 -0.88 9.40
C ASN A 75 10.76 -0.25 10.77
N VAL A 76 11.30 -0.86 11.82
CA VAL A 76 11.19 -0.37 13.19
C VAL A 76 12.54 -0.34 13.90
N ALA A 77 12.64 0.47 14.94
CA ALA A 77 13.78 0.49 15.85
C ALA A 77 13.34 0.17 17.28
N ASP A 78 14.06 -0.75 17.93
CA ASP A 78 13.88 -1.05 19.34
C ASP A 78 14.01 0.21 20.21
N THR A 79 13.12 0.34 21.18
CA THR A 79 13.18 1.37 22.21
C THR A 79 12.56 0.87 23.52
N THR A 80 12.60 1.71 24.54
CA THR A 80 11.94 1.45 25.82
C THR A 80 11.21 2.70 26.27
N ILE A 81 9.92 2.56 26.56
CA ILE A 81 9.08 3.63 27.13
C ILE A 81 8.50 3.11 28.43
N ASN A 82 8.66 3.86 29.53
CA ASN A 82 8.18 3.45 30.86
C ASN A 82 8.62 2.03 31.28
N ALA A 83 9.87 1.67 30.95
CA ALA A 83 10.45 0.34 31.18
C ALA A 83 9.80 -0.82 30.39
N GLU A 84 8.94 -0.53 29.42
CA GLU A 84 8.35 -1.51 28.51
C GLU A 84 9.08 -1.50 27.15
N ALA A 85 9.31 -2.69 26.60
CA ALA A 85 9.87 -2.84 25.26
C ALA A 85 8.83 -2.40 24.21
N VAL A 86 9.22 -1.42 23.40
CA VAL A 86 8.38 -0.80 22.38
C VAL A 86 9.22 -0.65 21.11
N TYR A 87 8.58 -0.60 19.96
CA TYR A 87 9.23 -0.30 18.68
C TYR A 87 8.81 1.07 18.17
N ASN A 88 9.78 1.90 17.82
CA ASN A 88 9.55 3.12 17.05
C ASN A 88 9.44 2.78 15.57
N VAL A 89 8.35 3.14 14.91
CA VAL A 89 8.21 2.92 13.47
C VAL A 89 9.09 3.92 12.71
N LYS A 90 9.96 3.41 11.85
CA LYS A 90 10.90 4.20 11.02
C LYS A 90 10.43 4.32 9.58
N THR A 91 9.84 3.25 9.05
CA THR A 91 9.25 3.23 7.72
C THR A 91 7.91 2.54 7.81
N LEU A 92 6.88 3.18 7.23
CA LEU A 92 5.59 2.55 6.97
C LEU A 92 5.17 2.97 5.57
N ARG A 93 5.45 2.11 4.59
CA ARG A 93 5.34 2.45 3.17
C ARG A 93 4.57 1.40 2.36
N SER A 94 3.67 1.85 1.51
CA SER A 94 3.01 1.03 0.50
C SER A 94 2.51 1.90 -0.64
N GLN A 95 2.45 1.35 -1.86
CA GLN A 95 1.93 2.05 -3.04
C GLN A 95 2.63 3.40 -3.31
N GLY A 96 3.93 3.49 -3.00
CA GLY A 96 4.73 4.72 -3.18
C GLY A 96 4.44 5.81 -2.16
N VAL A 97 3.70 5.50 -1.09
CA VAL A 97 3.36 6.41 0.01
C VAL A 97 4.12 5.96 1.24
N ASP A 98 5.09 6.75 1.70
CA ASP A 98 5.73 6.58 3.01
C ASP A 98 5.12 7.56 4.00
N VAL A 99 4.33 7.05 4.95
CA VAL A 99 3.62 7.88 5.93
C VAL A 99 4.59 8.60 6.87
N ILE A 100 5.65 7.91 7.29
CA ILE A 100 6.58 8.40 8.31
C ILE A 100 7.55 9.41 7.71
N ASN A 101 8.29 9.00 6.67
CA ASN A 101 9.35 9.83 6.10
C ASN A 101 8.82 10.83 5.06
N GLY A 102 7.71 10.51 4.39
CA GLY A 102 7.13 11.37 3.35
C GLY A 102 6.25 12.49 3.88
N TYR A 103 5.61 12.31 5.05
CA TYR A 103 4.62 13.26 5.57
C TYR A 103 4.86 13.65 7.01
N LEU A 104 4.94 12.69 7.93
CA LEU A 104 4.98 12.97 9.36
C LEU A 104 6.25 13.74 9.74
N LEU A 105 7.44 13.15 9.52
CA LEU A 105 8.70 13.78 9.90
C LEU A 105 8.93 15.13 9.21
N PRO A 106 8.69 15.29 7.89
CA PRO A 106 8.82 16.60 7.24
C PRO A 106 7.84 17.65 7.78
N ALA A 107 6.60 17.28 8.10
CA ALA A 107 5.63 18.21 8.67
C ALA A 107 6.08 18.68 10.07
N LEU A 108 6.55 17.76 10.91
CA LEU A 108 7.07 18.08 12.24
C LEU A 108 8.31 18.95 12.18
N ASP A 109 9.23 18.69 11.24
CA ASP A 109 10.44 19.48 11.06
C ASP A 109 10.14 20.93 10.63
N LYS A 110 9.17 21.13 9.74
CA LYS A 110 8.69 22.48 9.37
C LYS A 110 8.14 23.24 10.57
N VAL A 111 7.28 22.61 11.36
CA VAL A 111 6.71 23.23 12.57
C VAL A 111 7.81 23.59 13.57
N ARG A 112 8.74 22.67 13.84
CA ARG A 112 9.89 22.90 14.73
C ARG A 112 10.73 24.08 14.23
N THR A 113 11.04 24.13 12.94
CA THR A 113 11.87 25.19 12.35
C THR A 113 11.19 26.57 12.43
N GLU A 114 9.91 26.67 12.09
CA GLU A 114 9.14 27.92 12.16
C GLU A 114 9.04 28.44 13.61
N LEU A 115 8.76 27.54 14.56
CA LEU A 115 8.66 27.89 15.96
C LEU A 115 10.00 28.38 16.51
N LYS A 116 11.10 27.70 16.16
CA LYS A 116 12.47 28.12 16.51
C LYS A 116 12.79 29.53 15.98
N ALA A 117 12.43 29.82 14.73
CA ALA A 117 12.66 31.14 14.13
C ALA A 117 11.90 32.25 14.86
N LYS A 118 10.62 32.04 15.18
CA LYS A 118 9.78 33.02 15.89
C LYS A 118 10.24 33.27 17.32
N LEU A 119 10.63 32.22 18.05
CA LEU A 119 11.16 32.38 19.41
C LEU A 119 12.44 33.23 19.42
N LYS A 120 13.35 32.98 18.48
CA LYS A 120 14.59 33.75 18.33
C LYS A 120 14.32 35.22 17.97
N GLU A 121 13.37 35.49 17.08
CA GLU A 121 12.97 36.86 16.74
C GLU A 121 12.48 37.63 17.97
N LYS A 122 11.68 36.99 18.83
CA LYS A 122 10.99 37.65 19.95
C LYS A 122 11.80 37.75 21.23
N LEU A 123 12.69 36.79 21.51
CA LEU A 123 13.57 36.81 22.68
C LEU A 123 14.87 37.62 22.46
N GLY A 124 15.14 38.04 21.22
CA GLY A 124 16.38 38.73 20.83
C GLY A 124 17.53 37.77 20.51
N SER A 125 18.70 38.31 20.16
CA SER A 125 19.87 37.53 19.71
C SER A 125 20.90 37.21 20.82
N ASP A 126 20.64 37.63 22.05
CA ASP A 126 21.64 37.65 23.12
C ASP A 126 21.68 36.33 23.91
N ALA A 127 22.61 36.23 24.87
CA ALA A 127 22.84 35.02 25.68
C ALA A 127 21.56 34.48 26.35
N LEU A 128 20.61 35.36 26.71
CA LEU A 128 19.32 34.97 27.27
C LEU A 128 18.43 34.20 26.28
N ALA A 129 18.49 34.54 24.99
CA ALA A 129 17.73 33.83 23.97
C ALA A 129 18.31 32.45 23.69
N GLN A 130 19.64 32.29 23.72
CA GLN A 130 20.29 30.98 23.63
C GLN A 130 19.98 30.11 24.86
N PHE A 131 19.94 30.71 26.05
CA PHE A 131 19.57 30.02 27.29
C PHE A 131 18.09 29.59 27.30
N ALA A 132 17.17 30.50 27.00
CA ALA A 132 15.74 30.20 26.89
C ALA A 132 15.45 29.20 25.77
N TYR A 133 16.21 29.22 24.68
CA TYR A 133 16.14 28.23 23.62
C TYR A 133 16.52 26.83 24.10
N SER A 134 17.64 26.68 24.82
CA SER A 134 18.06 25.39 25.36
C SER A 134 17.00 24.83 26.32
N ILE A 135 16.38 25.69 27.12
CA ILE A 135 15.28 25.30 28.00
C ILE A 135 14.06 24.90 27.17
N PHE A 136 13.66 25.66 26.14
CA PHE A 136 12.52 25.30 25.30
C PHE A 136 12.71 23.97 24.58
N GLU A 137 13.90 23.70 24.05
CA GLU A 137 14.22 22.44 23.39
C GLU A 137 14.15 21.27 24.38
N ASN A 138 14.85 21.36 25.50
CA ASN A 138 14.92 20.29 26.50
C ASN A 138 13.59 20.09 27.27
N ASP A 139 12.90 21.18 27.59
CA ASP A 139 11.73 21.14 28.45
C ASP A 139 10.40 21.08 27.70
N VAL A 140 10.34 21.44 26.42
CA VAL A 140 9.11 21.38 25.62
C VAL A 140 9.23 20.38 24.48
N LEU A 141 10.12 20.62 23.52
CA LEU A 141 10.18 19.82 22.29
C LEU A 141 10.65 18.39 22.54
N ASP A 142 11.63 18.17 23.42
CA ASP A 142 12.15 16.84 23.73
C ASP A 142 11.15 16.00 24.55
N LYS A 143 10.22 16.66 25.26
CA LYS A 143 9.12 15.97 25.96
C LYS A 143 7.97 15.63 25.02
N TRP A 144 7.96 16.18 23.80
CA TRP A 144 6.96 15.84 22.79
C TRP A 144 7.39 14.59 22.05
N ASP A 145 6.84 13.45 22.46
CA ASP A 145 6.95 12.22 21.70
C ASP A 145 6.00 12.27 20.49
N LEU A 146 6.60 12.33 19.31
CA LEU A 146 5.88 12.43 18.04
C LEU A 146 6.05 11.19 17.18
N ASN A 147 6.59 10.12 17.76
CA ASN A 147 6.77 8.86 17.07
C ASN A 147 5.46 8.07 17.05
N MET A 148 5.35 7.20 16.04
CA MET A 148 4.39 6.12 16.07
C MET A 148 5.07 4.89 16.66
N HIS A 149 4.37 4.24 17.59
CA HIS A 149 4.89 3.16 18.39
C HIS A 149 4.17 1.86 18.11
N MET A 150 4.89 0.76 18.29
CA MET A 150 4.30 -0.58 18.36
C MET A 150 4.69 -1.26 19.67
N LYS A 151 3.71 -1.68 20.46
CA LYS A 151 3.93 -2.43 21.71
C LYS A 151 3.52 -3.90 21.53
N PRO A 152 4.42 -4.87 21.78
CA PRO A 152 4.07 -6.30 21.77
C PRO A 152 2.95 -6.60 22.77
N VAL A 153 1.98 -7.38 22.33
CA VAL A 153 0.88 -7.90 23.14
C VAL A 153 0.49 -9.30 22.70
N THR A 154 -0.39 -9.93 23.48
CA THR A 154 -0.98 -11.22 23.16
C THR A 154 -2.48 -11.06 23.12
N THR A 155 -3.09 -11.56 22.05
CA THR A 155 -4.55 -11.57 21.89
C THR A 155 -5.21 -12.46 22.93
N SER A 156 -6.52 -12.33 23.08
CA SER A 156 -7.31 -13.16 23.99
C SER A 156 -7.15 -14.67 23.75
N ASP A 157 -6.86 -15.07 22.50
CA ASP A 157 -6.64 -16.46 22.06
C ASP A 157 -5.16 -16.87 21.93
N GLY A 158 -4.21 -16.04 22.39
CA GLY A 158 -2.80 -16.43 22.51
C GLY A 158 -1.91 -16.12 21.29
N ARG A 159 -2.40 -15.39 20.29
CA ARG A 159 -1.60 -14.97 19.12
C ARG A 159 -0.70 -13.79 19.49
N ALA A 160 0.51 -13.76 18.92
CA ALA A 160 1.37 -12.59 18.99
C ALA A 160 0.76 -11.44 18.17
N ALA A 161 0.64 -10.27 18.77
CA ALA A 161 0.09 -9.08 18.14
C ALA A 161 0.77 -7.82 18.68
N TYR A 162 0.36 -6.67 18.15
CA TYR A 162 0.93 -5.38 18.50
C TYR A 162 -0.18 -4.35 18.67
N TYR A 163 -0.07 -3.54 19.72
CA TYR A 163 -0.75 -2.26 19.76
C TYR A 163 0.04 -1.27 18.91
N ALA A 164 -0.60 -0.64 17.92
CA ALA A 164 -0.05 0.52 17.22
C ALA A 164 -0.63 1.78 17.87
N TYR A 165 0.23 2.69 18.34
CA TYR A 165 -0.23 3.87 19.07
C TYR A 165 0.64 5.10 18.85
N ALA A 166 0.07 6.26 19.16
CA ALA A 166 0.78 7.52 19.24
C ALA A 166 0.30 8.30 20.47
N THR A 167 1.17 9.17 20.99
CA THR A 167 0.85 10.02 22.14
C THR A 167 0.73 11.46 21.66
N VAL A 168 -0.39 12.10 21.97
CA VAL A 168 -0.52 13.54 21.79
C VAL A 168 0.36 14.20 22.84
N PRO A 169 1.27 15.10 22.46
CA PRO A 169 2.15 15.70 23.43
C PRO A 169 1.39 16.46 24.53
N SER A 170 1.89 16.42 25.76
CA SER A 170 1.33 17.26 26.82
C SER A 170 1.63 18.73 26.55
N MET A 171 0.65 19.60 26.79
CA MET A 171 0.84 21.05 26.72
C MET A 171 1.39 21.63 28.04
N GLN A 172 1.48 20.83 29.11
CA GLN A 172 1.98 21.29 30.40
C GLN A 172 3.40 21.86 30.32
N PRO A 173 4.36 21.24 29.61
CA PRO A 173 5.70 21.80 29.54
C PRO A 173 5.75 23.16 28.81
N LEU A 174 4.89 23.36 27.81
CA LEU A 174 4.74 24.65 27.13
C LEU A 174 4.15 25.72 28.08
N VAL A 175 3.15 25.34 28.88
CA VAL A 175 2.57 26.20 29.92
C VAL A 175 3.63 26.60 30.96
N ASP A 176 4.42 25.65 31.45
CA ASP A 176 5.44 25.90 32.48
C ASP A 176 6.58 26.77 31.94
N PHE A 177 6.97 26.53 30.68
CA PHE A 177 7.88 27.41 29.96
C PHE A 177 7.34 28.83 29.87
N TRP A 178 6.07 29.01 29.46
CA TRP A 178 5.46 30.34 29.33
C TRP A 178 5.30 31.06 30.67
N LYS A 179 4.96 30.37 31.76
CA LYS A 179 4.92 30.98 33.10
C LYS A 179 6.26 31.58 33.50
N THR A 180 7.36 30.94 33.10
CA THR A 180 8.72 31.36 33.46
C THR A 180 9.25 32.44 32.51
N TRP A 181 9.04 32.26 31.20
CA TRP A 181 9.69 33.06 30.16
C TRP A 181 8.75 34.00 29.39
N GLY A 182 7.44 33.79 29.47
CA GLY A 182 6.40 34.60 28.85
C GLY A 182 6.49 36.10 29.14
N PRO A 183 6.83 36.54 30.38
CA PRO A 183 7.05 37.96 30.68
C PRO A 183 8.14 38.62 29.82
N PHE A 184 9.11 37.86 29.33
CA PHE A 184 10.19 38.34 28.46
C PHE A 184 9.87 38.23 26.98
N ALA A 185 8.80 37.52 26.60
CA ALA A 185 8.38 37.33 25.22
C ALA A 185 7.59 38.53 24.65
N GLY A 186 7.27 39.53 25.47
CA GLY A 186 6.56 40.75 25.05
C GLY A 186 5.24 40.45 24.31
N GLY A 187 5.03 41.08 23.15
CA GLY A 187 3.85 40.90 22.30
C GLY A 187 3.92 39.70 21.35
N ALA A 188 4.79 38.71 21.58
CA ALA A 188 5.03 37.58 20.67
C ALA A 188 3.76 36.81 20.26
N LEU A 189 2.79 36.72 21.17
CA LEU A 189 1.54 35.98 20.96
C LEU A 189 0.32 36.90 20.78
N ASP A 190 0.51 38.20 20.54
CA ASP A 190 -0.62 39.14 20.37
C ASP A 190 -1.49 38.81 19.15
N SER A 191 -0.90 38.18 18.13
CA SER A 191 -1.63 37.65 16.96
C SER A 191 -2.38 36.33 17.24
N TYR A 192 -2.23 35.76 18.44
CA TYR A 192 -2.83 34.50 18.88
C TYR A 192 -3.49 34.67 20.25
N PRO A 193 -4.56 35.49 20.37
CA PRO A 193 -5.11 35.93 21.66
C PRO A 193 -5.62 34.76 22.53
N ASP A 194 -6.24 33.74 21.93
CA ASP A 194 -6.74 32.58 22.67
C ASP A 194 -5.60 31.72 23.24
N LEU A 195 -4.54 31.52 22.45
CA LEU A 195 -3.34 30.81 22.89
C LEU A 195 -2.63 31.57 24.01
N LYS A 196 -2.46 32.89 23.84
CA LYS A 196 -1.87 33.77 24.85
C LYS A 196 -2.65 33.71 26.16
N ALA A 197 -3.97 33.89 26.10
CA ALA A 197 -4.83 33.86 27.27
C ALA A 197 -4.82 32.49 27.97
N ALA A 198 -4.77 31.39 27.23
CA ALA A 198 -4.66 30.05 27.80
C ALA A 198 -3.33 29.83 28.54
N LEU A 199 -2.23 30.24 27.92
CA LEU A 199 -0.89 30.14 28.51
C LEU A 199 -0.75 31.04 29.76
N GLU A 200 -1.32 32.24 29.75
CA GLU A 200 -1.35 33.17 30.90
C GLU A 200 -2.16 32.62 32.09
N ARG A 201 -3.28 31.91 31.82
CA ARG A 201 -4.02 31.19 32.86
C ARG A 201 -3.30 29.94 33.36
N GLY A 202 -2.30 29.46 32.61
CA GLY A 202 -1.60 28.23 32.92
C GLY A 202 -2.43 26.97 32.72
N ASP A 203 -3.33 26.98 31.74
CA ASP A 203 -4.29 25.91 31.46
C ASP A 203 -3.87 25.12 30.21
N ALA A 204 -3.29 23.93 30.43
CA ALA A 204 -2.80 23.06 29.36
C ALA A 204 -3.90 22.59 28.40
N THR A 205 -5.13 22.37 28.90
CA THR A 205 -6.26 21.94 28.07
C THR A 205 -6.74 23.09 27.17
N ALA A 206 -6.86 24.30 27.70
CA ALA A 206 -7.16 25.46 26.89
C ALA A 206 -6.03 25.78 25.89
N THR A 207 -4.77 25.58 26.27
CA THR A 207 -3.62 25.73 25.37
C THR A 207 -3.71 24.74 24.22
N TRP A 208 -4.04 23.47 24.49
CA TRP A 208 -4.25 22.47 23.46
C TRP A 208 -5.35 22.87 22.48
N LYS A 209 -6.53 23.26 22.99
CA LYS A 209 -7.65 23.69 22.14
C LYS A 209 -7.26 24.88 21.25
N ALA A 210 -6.49 25.84 21.76
CA ALA A 210 -6.01 26.95 20.95
C ALA A 210 -5.02 26.49 19.85
N VAL A 211 -4.07 25.60 20.17
CA VAL A 211 -3.11 25.05 19.19
C VAL A 211 -3.81 24.22 18.13
N GLU A 212 -4.77 23.38 18.52
CA GLU A 212 -5.55 22.53 17.65
C GLU A 212 -6.34 23.36 16.61
N GLN A 213 -6.99 24.44 17.04
CA GLN A 213 -7.71 25.35 16.12
C GLN A 213 -6.77 26.04 15.13
N LEU A 214 -5.57 26.45 15.57
CA LEU A 214 -4.55 27.03 14.69
C LEU A 214 -4.04 26.01 13.67
N ALA A 215 -3.78 24.77 14.10
CA ALA A 215 -3.35 23.68 13.24
C ALA A 215 -4.44 23.35 12.20
N TYR A 216 -5.70 23.26 12.62
CA TYR A 216 -6.83 23.06 11.71
C TYR A 216 -6.95 24.18 10.67
N GLY A 217 -6.83 25.44 11.08
CA GLY A 217 -6.82 26.57 10.14
C GLY A 217 -5.72 26.47 9.08
N LYS A 218 -4.53 25.97 9.44
CA LYS A 218 -3.43 25.71 8.50
C LYS A 218 -3.72 24.54 7.56
N ILE A 219 -4.33 23.47 8.05
CA ILE A 219 -4.78 22.34 7.24
C ILE A 219 -5.82 22.81 6.21
N VAL A 220 -6.84 23.56 6.63
CA VAL A 220 -7.85 24.15 5.74
C VAL A 220 -7.21 25.06 4.69
N ALA A 221 -6.28 25.93 5.08
CA ALA A 221 -5.59 26.82 4.15
C ALA A 221 -4.71 26.07 3.14
N THR A 222 -4.20 24.88 3.50
CA THR A 222 -3.31 24.07 2.66
C THR A 222 -4.08 23.16 1.72
N PHE A 223 -5.13 22.50 2.21
CA PHE A 223 -5.82 21.43 1.50
C PHE A 223 -7.23 21.81 1.03
N GLY A 224 -7.80 22.89 1.56
CA GLY A 224 -9.21 23.26 1.38
C GLY A 224 -10.12 22.60 2.42
N ALA A 225 -11.26 23.25 2.69
CA ALA A 225 -12.23 22.79 3.69
C ALA A 225 -12.86 21.44 3.31
N ASP A 226 -13.11 21.22 2.01
CA ASP A 226 -13.80 20.01 1.52
C ASP A 226 -12.86 18.81 1.32
N ASN A 227 -11.56 18.95 1.61
CA ASN A 227 -10.61 17.85 1.51
C ASN A 227 -10.90 16.78 2.56
N ALA A 228 -10.82 15.50 2.17
CA ALA A 228 -11.11 14.37 3.06
C ALA A 228 -10.26 14.38 4.35
N MET A 229 -8.98 14.77 4.28
CA MET A 229 -8.12 14.89 5.46
C MET A 229 -8.58 16.04 6.37
N THR A 230 -8.96 17.17 5.78
CA THR A 230 -9.50 18.32 6.53
C THR A 230 -10.80 17.93 7.25
N GLN A 231 -11.72 17.24 6.56
CA GLN A 231 -12.98 16.78 7.14
C GLN A 231 -12.77 15.73 8.24
N LEU A 232 -11.82 14.81 8.05
CA LEU A 232 -11.45 13.83 9.07
C LEU A 232 -10.94 14.52 10.33
N VAL A 233 -9.95 15.41 10.20
CA VAL A 233 -9.39 16.17 11.33
C VAL A 233 -10.49 17.00 12.00
N LYS A 234 -11.34 17.68 11.21
CA LYS A 234 -12.48 18.43 11.74
C LYS A 234 -13.39 17.57 12.59
N GLY A 235 -13.71 16.35 12.14
CA GLY A 235 -14.54 15.41 12.89
C GLY A 235 -13.96 15.05 14.25
N TYR A 236 -12.65 14.82 14.35
CA TYR A 236 -12.01 14.56 15.64
C TYR A 236 -12.04 15.77 16.58
N ILE A 237 -11.82 16.97 16.04
CA ILE A 237 -11.84 18.24 16.79
C ILE A 237 -13.25 18.56 17.29
N ASP A 238 -14.26 18.52 16.41
CA ASP A 238 -15.65 18.85 16.75
C ASP A 238 -16.22 17.92 17.83
N ASN A 239 -15.79 16.65 17.83
CA ASN A 239 -16.23 15.65 18.80
C ASN A 239 -15.36 15.62 20.06
N ASP A 240 -14.42 16.56 20.23
CA ASP A 240 -13.48 16.68 21.36
C ASP A 240 -12.80 15.34 21.69
N ARG A 241 -12.36 14.60 20.65
CA ARG A 241 -11.81 13.23 20.80
C ARG A 241 -10.31 13.22 21.11
N ILE A 242 -9.60 14.31 20.84
CA ILE A 242 -8.14 14.40 20.96
C ILE A 242 -7.76 15.33 22.12
N HIS A 243 -6.99 14.82 23.07
CA HIS A 243 -6.58 15.54 24.26
C HIS A 243 -5.06 15.47 24.44
N ASN A 244 -4.47 16.55 24.94
CA ASN A 244 -3.04 16.61 25.20
C ASN A 244 -2.59 15.61 26.28
N GLY A 245 -1.40 15.04 26.11
CA GLY A 245 -0.82 14.06 27.03
C GLY A 245 -1.47 12.68 26.96
N MET A 246 -2.42 12.46 26.05
CA MET A 246 -3.14 11.20 25.94
C MET A 246 -2.56 10.30 24.86
N THR A 247 -2.65 9.00 25.10
CA THR A 247 -2.21 7.96 24.16
C THR A 247 -3.40 7.34 23.46
N TYR A 248 -3.30 7.22 22.14
CA TYR A 248 -4.34 6.73 21.25
C TYR A 248 -3.85 5.52 20.49
N TYR A 249 -4.64 4.45 20.55
CA TYR A 249 -4.38 3.16 19.95
C TYR A 249 -5.22 3.01 18.69
N LEU A 250 -4.60 2.59 17.60
CA LEU A 250 -5.28 2.31 16.35
C LEU A 250 -6.18 1.07 16.52
N ILE A 251 -7.46 1.20 16.19
CA ILE A 251 -8.44 0.11 16.22
C ILE A 251 -9.05 -0.10 14.82
N SER A 252 -9.60 -1.29 14.58
CA SER A 252 -10.52 -1.54 13.47
C SER A 252 -11.95 -1.51 13.94
N GLY A 253 -12.85 -0.79 13.27
CA GLY A 253 -14.21 -0.54 13.71
C GLY A 253 -14.34 0.82 14.38
N GLY A 254 -15.27 0.97 15.31
CA GLY A 254 -15.47 2.21 16.05
C GLY A 254 -15.81 1.97 17.52
N ILE A 255 -15.90 3.06 18.28
CA ILE A 255 -16.34 3.05 19.68
C ILE A 255 -17.59 3.91 19.82
N ASN A 256 -18.63 3.32 20.39
CA ASN A 256 -19.86 4.01 20.75
C ASN A 256 -19.88 4.31 22.26
N LYS A 257 -20.36 5.50 22.63
CA LYS A 257 -20.59 5.89 24.02
C LYS A 257 -22.04 5.58 24.40
N VAL A 258 -22.25 4.80 25.45
CA VAL A 258 -23.58 4.38 25.92
C VAL A 258 -23.82 4.97 27.30
N ASP A 259 -24.76 5.92 27.41
CA ASP A 259 -25.11 6.55 28.68
C ASP A 259 -26.23 5.78 29.39
N THR A 260 -25.83 4.85 30.26
CA THR A 260 -26.80 4.11 31.05
C THR A 260 -27.12 4.89 32.32
N ASN A 261 -28.34 5.41 32.39
CA ASN A 261 -28.91 6.09 33.56
C ASN A 261 -28.17 7.36 34.01
N GLN A 262 -27.43 8.05 33.14
CA GLN A 262 -26.69 9.28 33.48
C GLN A 262 -25.73 9.11 34.67
N THR A 263 -25.20 7.90 34.83
CA THR A 263 -24.34 7.54 35.95
C THR A 263 -22.94 7.31 35.41
N ALA A 264 -21.94 7.99 35.97
CA ALA A 264 -20.55 7.85 35.57
C ALA A 264 -20.07 6.38 35.66
N TYR A 265 -19.14 6.02 34.78
CA TYR A 265 -18.55 4.70 34.67
C TYR A 265 -18.11 4.12 36.03
N ASP A 266 -18.64 2.95 36.37
CA ASP A 266 -18.17 2.13 37.49
C ASP A 266 -17.54 0.84 36.93
N PRO A 267 -16.23 0.60 37.16
CA PRO A 267 -15.57 -0.62 36.69
C PRO A 267 -16.16 -1.90 37.31
N ASN A 268 -16.88 -1.81 38.43
CA ASN A 268 -17.58 -2.96 39.05
C ASN A 268 -18.99 -3.17 38.50
N ASN A 269 -19.53 -2.21 37.74
CA ASN A 269 -20.83 -2.28 37.10
C ASN A 269 -20.81 -1.67 35.67
N PRO A 270 -19.92 -2.15 34.79
CA PRO A 270 -19.60 -1.46 33.54
C PRO A 270 -20.82 -1.30 32.61
N THR A 271 -21.73 -2.27 32.57
CA THR A 271 -22.92 -2.21 31.72
C THR A 271 -24.10 -1.47 32.36
N GLY A 272 -24.07 -1.24 33.68
CA GLY A 272 -25.13 -0.55 34.40
C GLY A 272 -24.91 0.97 34.54
N THR A 273 -23.76 1.45 34.11
CA THR A 273 -23.34 2.86 34.09
C THR A 273 -22.99 3.31 32.67
N ALA A 274 -22.61 4.57 32.50
CA ALA A 274 -22.01 5.06 31.26
C ALA A 274 -20.76 4.23 30.92
N HIS A 275 -20.62 3.81 29.66
CA HIS A 275 -19.51 2.97 29.19
C HIS A 275 -19.27 3.10 27.69
N ASN A 276 -18.18 2.50 27.23
CA ASN A 276 -17.81 2.37 25.82
C ASN A 276 -18.19 0.98 25.30
N GLU A 277 -18.78 0.91 24.10
CA GLU A 277 -19.06 -0.33 23.38
C GLU A 277 -18.34 -0.35 22.03
N TYR A 278 -17.80 -1.51 21.66
CA TYR A 278 -17.16 -1.71 20.37
C TYR A 278 -18.17 -1.91 19.24
N ASP A 279 -17.98 -1.19 18.12
CA ASP A 279 -18.73 -1.34 16.89
C ASP A 279 -17.85 -1.93 15.78
N GLY A 280 -18.00 -3.23 15.55
CA GLY A 280 -17.34 -3.97 14.48
C GLY A 280 -18.10 -3.98 13.15
N SER A 281 -19.11 -3.12 12.95
CA SER A 281 -19.93 -3.14 11.72
C SER A 281 -19.18 -2.66 10.48
N LYS A 282 -18.23 -1.72 10.61
CA LYS A 282 -17.51 -1.10 9.49
C LYS A 282 -16.02 -1.40 9.47
N ALA A 283 -15.48 -1.75 8.30
CA ALA A 283 -14.07 -2.07 8.10
C ALA A 283 -13.27 -0.76 7.93
N GLU A 284 -13.24 0.03 9.00
CA GLU A 284 -12.60 1.34 9.04
C GLU A 284 -11.59 1.41 10.19
N PHE A 285 -10.63 2.31 10.09
CA PHE A 285 -9.77 2.71 11.19
C PHE A 285 -10.48 3.71 12.08
N ASP A 286 -10.26 3.56 13.38
CA ASP A 286 -10.57 4.56 14.39
C ASP A 286 -9.49 4.51 15.47
N PHE A 287 -9.60 5.35 16.49
CA PHE A 287 -8.70 5.36 17.63
C PHE A 287 -9.47 5.12 18.93
N ALA A 288 -8.89 4.30 19.80
CA ALA A 288 -9.33 4.15 21.18
C ALA A 288 -8.27 4.76 22.10
N ASN A 289 -8.70 5.62 23.02
CA ASN A 289 -7.83 6.08 24.10
C ASN A 289 -7.81 5.04 25.25
N ASN A 290 -6.75 5.05 26.04
CA ASN A 290 -6.62 4.16 27.21
C ASN A 290 -6.90 4.89 28.55
N ASN A 291 -7.52 6.06 28.50
CA ASN A 291 -7.77 6.87 29.68
C ASN A 291 -9.23 6.82 30.10
N ALA A 292 -9.47 6.78 31.41
CA ALA A 292 -10.78 7.06 31.95
C ALA A 292 -11.03 8.57 31.82
N ASP A 293 -11.77 8.98 30.79
CA ASP A 293 -12.72 10.06 31.04
C ASP A 293 -13.55 9.58 32.24
N ASN A 294 -13.58 10.37 33.32
CA ASN A 294 -14.23 10.00 34.59
C ASN A 294 -15.67 9.52 34.36
N TYR A 295 -16.31 9.97 33.28
CA TYR A 295 -17.68 9.61 32.96
C TYR A 295 -17.83 8.32 32.13
N TRP A 296 -16.99 8.09 31.12
CA TRP A 296 -17.16 6.96 30.17
C TRP A 296 -16.24 5.77 30.43
N GLY A 297 -15.17 5.95 31.22
CA GLY A 297 -14.12 4.95 31.37
C GLY A 297 -13.23 4.83 30.12
N PRO A 298 -12.27 3.88 30.13
CA PRO A 298 -11.30 3.70 29.05
C PRO A 298 -11.93 3.04 27.80
N GLU A 299 -11.48 3.45 26.60
CA GLU A 299 -12.01 2.92 25.33
C GLU A 299 -11.26 1.64 24.89
N LEU A 300 -9.95 1.56 25.13
CA LEU A 300 -9.12 0.43 24.69
C LEU A 300 -9.62 -0.95 25.20
N PRO A 301 -10.03 -1.11 26.46
CA PRO A 301 -10.60 -2.38 26.93
C PRO A 301 -11.89 -2.77 26.21
N ALA A 302 -12.71 -1.81 25.78
CA ALA A 302 -13.93 -2.09 25.02
C ALA A 302 -13.61 -2.57 23.61
N ALA A 303 -12.56 -2.03 22.97
CA ALA A 303 -12.09 -2.49 21.66
C ALA A 303 -11.56 -3.94 21.69
N GLY A 304 -10.94 -4.37 22.79
CA GLY A 304 -10.37 -5.71 22.93
C GLY A 304 -9.37 -6.04 21.82
N ASP A 305 -9.51 -7.22 21.21
CA ASP A 305 -8.65 -7.66 20.10
C ASP A 305 -8.74 -6.74 18.87
N ALA A 306 -9.78 -5.90 18.74
CA ALA A 306 -9.90 -4.97 17.62
C ALA A 306 -8.88 -3.83 17.67
N GLY A 307 -8.23 -3.59 18.82
CA GLY A 307 -7.08 -2.69 18.95
C GLY A 307 -5.73 -3.34 18.66
N MET A 308 -5.69 -4.64 18.40
CA MET A 308 -4.44 -5.38 18.20
C MET A 308 -4.24 -5.72 16.73
N TRP A 309 -2.99 -5.63 16.29
CA TRP A 309 -2.58 -5.86 14.90
C TRP A 309 -1.55 -6.98 14.83
N ILE A 310 -1.82 -7.96 13.98
CA ILE A 310 -0.92 -9.07 13.67
C ILE A 310 -0.11 -8.70 12.43
N LEU A 311 1.20 -8.92 12.51
CA LEU A 311 2.12 -8.72 11.41
C LEU A 311 2.42 -10.06 10.76
N GLU A 312 1.97 -10.24 9.52
CA GLU A 312 2.25 -11.43 8.71
C GLU A 312 3.34 -11.07 7.71
N LYS A 313 4.56 -11.59 7.90
CA LYS A 313 5.68 -11.31 6.99
C LYS A 313 5.36 -11.85 5.60
N VAL A 314 5.58 -11.07 4.55
CA VAL A 314 5.40 -11.53 3.16
C VAL A 314 6.64 -12.31 2.75
N ASP A 315 6.54 -13.63 2.76
CA ASP A 315 7.62 -14.58 2.50
C ASP A 315 7.11 -15.83 1.77
N ALA A 316 7.86 -16.93 1.76
CA ALA A 316 7.46 -18.15 1.06
C ALA A 316 6.18 -18.79 1.61
N ASP A 317 5.89 -18.61 2.90
CA ASP A 317 4.70 -19.18 3.55
C ASP A 317 3.48 -18.24 3.39
N ASN A 318 3.73 -16.92 3.33
CA ASN A 318 2.70 -15.88 3.15
C ASN A 318 2.99 -15.03 1.91
N TYR A 319 3.17 -15.67 0.75
CA TYR A 319 3.62 -15.03 -0.48
C TYR A 319 2.67 -13.94 -1.00
N PHE A 320 3.18 -13.02 -1.80
CA PHE A 320 2.37 -12.19 -2.70
C PHE A 320 2.13 -12.95 -4.01
N SER A 321 1.01 -12.74 -4.68
CA SER A 321 0.70 -13.43 -5.93
C SER A 321 -0.04 -12.53 -6.90
N VAL A 322 -0.06 -12.92 -8.17
CA VAL A 322 -1.02 -12.40 -9.14
C VAL A 322 -2.09 -13.42 -9.48
N LYS A 323 -3.28 -12.94 -9.85
CA LYS A 323 -4.39 -13.77 -10.32
C LYS A 323 -4.78 -13.33 -11.73
N PRO A 324 -4.24 -13.94 -12.78
CA PRO A 324 -4.66 -13.62 -14.14
C PRO A 324 -6.13 -14.02 -14.33
N SER A 325 -6.85 -13.28 -15.17
CA SER A 325 -8.23 -13.62 -15.51
C SER A 325 -8.28 -14.83 -16.43
N ALA A 326 -9.29 -15.69 -16.25
CA ALA A 326 -9.57 -16.82 -17.16
C ALA A 326 -9.65 -16.41 -18.64
N LYS A 327 -10.08 -15.17 -18.89
CA LYS A 327 -10.20 -14.60 -20.24
C LYS A 327 -8.85 -14.27 -20.86
N MET A 328 -7.82 -14.03 -20.05
CA MET A 328 -6.48 -13.65 -20.51
C MET A 328 -5.61 -14.87 -20.80
N LYS A 329 -6.21 -15.90 -21.38
CA LYS A 329 -5.52 -17.14 -21.79
C LYS A 329 -5.04 -16.99 -23.23
N GLY A 330 -3.74 -17.12 -23.44
CA GLY A 330 -3.13 -17.11 -24.77
C GLY A 330 -3.43 -18.38 -25.54
N LEU A 331 -3.20 -18.37 -26.87
CA LEU A 331 -3.38 -19.58 -27.67
C LEU A 331 -2.31 -20.65 -27.34
N ASN A 332 -1.19 -20.24 -26.74
CA ASN A 332 -0.20 -21.15 -26.16
C ASN A 332 -0.66 -21.83 -24.84
N GLY A 333 -1.88 -21.57 -24.38
CA GLY A 333 -2.45 -22.17 -23.17
C GLY A 333 -1.99 -21.55 -21.85
N LYS A 334 -1.03 -20.62 -21.89
CA LYS A 334 -0.58 -19.85 -20.72
C LYS A 334 -1.52 -18.68 -20.44
N TYR A 335 -1.44 -18.13 -19.23
CA TYR A 335 -2.26 -17.00 -18.78
C TYR A 335 -1.43 -15.74 -18.69
N TYR A 336 -2.04 -14.57 -18.88
CA TYR A 336 -1.31 -13.32 -18.88
C TYR A 336 -1.97 -12.26 -18.01
N THR A 337 -1.16 -11.45 -17.36
CA THR A 337 -1.59 -10.26 -16.63
C THR A 337 -0.52 -9.18 -16.71
N THR A 338 -0.83 -7.98 -16.26
CA THR A 338 0.17 -6.94 -16.04
C THR A 338 0.28 -6.60 -14.57
N LEU A 339 1.47 -6.12 -14.17
CA LEU A 339 1.74 -5.72 -12.80
C LEU A 339 2.62 -4.47 -12.77
N TYR A 340 2.32 -3.59 -11.82
CA TYR A 340 3.13 -2.43 -11.47
C TYR A 340 3.07 -2.21 -9.96
N THR A 341 4.19 -2.37 -9.26
CA THR A 341 4.28 -2.30 -7.79
C THR A 341 5.34 -1.30 -7.36
N ASP A 342 5.18 -0.75 -6.16
CA ASP A 342 6.17 0.16 -5.55
C ASP A 342 7.34 -0.59 -4.93
N PHE A 343 7.20 -1.90 -4.69
CA PHE A 343 8.25 -2.78 -4.20
C PHE A 343 8.85 -3.65 -5.32
N PRO A 344 10.14 -4.00 -5.22
CA PRO A 344 10.77 -4.99 -6.10
C PRO A 344 10.26 -6.39 -5.73
N PHE A 345 10.25 -7.32 -6.69
CA PHE A 345 9.81 -8.68 -6.43
C PHE A 345 10.63 -9.71 -7.19
N GLN A 346 10.87 -10.85 -6.55
CA GLN A 346 11.42 -12.04 -7.16
C GLN A 346 10.29 -12.93 -7.69
N ILE A 347 10.47 -13.44 -8.90
CA ILE A 347 9.55 -14.40 -9.52
C ILE A 347 9.77 -15.78 -8.89
N VAL A 348 8.69 -16.40 -8.45
CA VAL A 348 8.67 -17.78 -7.96
C VAL A 348 7.89 -18.66 -8.94
N GLY A 349 8.31 -19.92 -9.08
CA GLY A 349 7.65 -20.90 -9.94
C GLY A 349 7.86 -20.66 -11.44
N ASP A 350 7.01 -21.27 -12.26
CA ASP A 350 7.10 -21.28 -13.74
C ASP A 350 6.41 -20.05 -14.37
N MET A 351 6.78 -18.85 -13.89
CA MET A 351 6.36 -17.58 -14.47
C MET A 351 7.51 -16.93 -15.22
N THR A 352 7.19 -16.09 -16.21
CA THR A 352 8.17 -15.23 -16.90
C THR A 352 7.67 -13.79 -16.92
N ALA A 353 8.54 -12.84 -16.60
CA ALA A 353 8.25 -11.42 -16.70
C ALA A 353 8.84 -10.81 -17.97
N TYR A 354 8.09 -9.89 -18.55
CA TYR A 354 8.49 -9.21 -19.77
C TYR A 354 8.27 -7.70 -19.70
N THR A 355 9.13 -6.99 -20.43
CA THR A 355 8.99 -5.56 -20.75
C THR A 355 8.66 -5.36 -22.23
N ILE A 356 8.24 -4.16 -22.60
CA ILE A 356 8.01 -3.79 -24.01
C ILE A 356 9.08 -2.79 -24.45
N GLU A 357 9.91 -3.13 -25.43
CA GLU A 357 10.96 -2.23 -25.92
C GLU A 357 10.53 -1.32 -27.07
N GLY A 358 9.44 -1.64 -27.76
CA GLY A 358 9.00 -0.85 -28.92
C GLY A 358 7.66 -1.27 -29.49
N VAL A 359 7.00 -0.31 -30.14
CA VAL A 359 5.67 -0.45 -30.77
C VAL A 359 5.60 0.22 -32.15
N ASN A 360 6.75 0.53 -32.75
CA ASN A 360 6.84 1.25 -34.02
C ASN A 360 6.84 0.33 -35.24
N GLU A 361 6.96 -0.98 -35.02
CA GLU A 361 7.17 -1.97 -36.07
C GLU A 361 5.86 -2.64 -36.47
N LYS A 362 5.84 -3.18 -37.69
CA LYS A 362 4.73 -3.95 -38.24
C LYS A 362 5.25 -5.26 -38.79
N ASP A 363 4.45 -6.32 -38.70
CA ASP A 363 4.77 -7.59 -39.31
C ASP A 363 4.71 -7.51 -40.85
N ALA A 364 5.09 -8.60 -41.53
CA ALA A 364 5.05 -8.70 -42.99
C ALA A 364 3.65 -8.47 -43.60
N ASN A 365 2.59 -8.56 -42.80
CA ASN A 365 1.20 -8.35 -43.21
C ASN A 365 0.67 -6.97 -42.78
N GLY A 366 1.52 -6.10 -42.23
CA GLY A 366 1.19 -4.73 -41.84
C GLY A 366 0.53 -4.59 -40.46
N TYR A 367 0.47 -5.64 -39.65
CA TYR A 367 -0.09 -5.58 -38.29
C TYR A 367 0.96 -5.07 -37.31
N ALA A 368 0.58 -4.10 -36.47
CA ALA A 368 1.45 -3.56 -35.45
C ALA A 368 1.58 -4.52 -34.26
N PHE A 369 2.78 -4.60 -33.69
CA PHE A 369 3.07 -5.47 -32.55
C PHE A 369 3.89 -4.73 -31.48
N ALA A 370 3.85 -5.26 -30.26
CA ALA A 370 4.67 -4.83 -29.15
C ALA A 370 5.86 -5.79 -29.04
N ARG A 371 7.08 -5.27 -29.20
CA ARG A 371 8.31 -6.06 -29.09
C ARG A 371 8.57 -6.37 -27.63
N VAL A 372 8.41 -7.63 -27.28
CA VAL A 372 8.58 -8.15 -25.93
C VAL A 372 10.06 -8.43 -25.68
N LYS A 373 10.55 -8.07 -24.50
CA LYS A 373 11.85 -8.47 -23.98
C LYS A 373 11.71 -9.21 -22.68
N SER A 374 12.31 -10.38 -22.58
CA SER A 374 12.29 -11.18 -21.36
C SER A 374 13.20 -10.56 -20.29
N LEU A 375 12.66 -10.41 -19.08
CA LEU A 375 13.46 -10.14 -17.89
C LEU A 375 13.97 -11.44 -17.25
N GLY A 376 13.34 -12.57 -17.58
CA GLY A 376 13.61 -13.89 -17.02
C GLY A 376 12.43 -14.47 -16.23
N GLY A 377 12.62 -15.68 -15.72
CA GLY A 377 11.62 -16.44 -14.98
C GLY A 377 12.01 -16.65 -13.51
N ALA A 378 11.80 -17.88 -13.00
CA ALA A 378 12.10 -18.23 -11.62
C ALA A 378 13.46 -17.71 -11.14
N GLY A 379 13.45 -17.00 -10.00
CA GLY A 379 14.65 -16.44 -9.40
C GLY A 379 15.03 -15.04 -9.87
N THR A 380 14.50 -14.55 -11.00
CA THR A 380 14.69 -13.18 -11.46
C THR A 380 14.05 -12.19 -10.50
N VAL A 381 14.79 -11.13 -10.14
CA VAL A 381 14.28 -9.98 -9.38
C VAL A 381 13.90 -8.87 -10.35
N VAL A 382 12.63 -8.49 -10.35
CA VAL A 382 12.11 -7.32 -11.06
C VAL A 382 12.24 -6.10 -10.13
N PRO A 383 12.93 -5.03 -10.56
CA PRO A 383 13.07 -3.82 -9.74
C PRO A 383 11.74 -3.16 -9.41
N ALA A 384 11.72 -2.39 -8.32
CA ALA A 384 10.58 -1.56 -7.95
C ALA A 384 10.16 -0.65 -9.11
N GLN A 385 8.86 -0.34 -9.20
CA GLN A 385 8.32 0.58 -10.21
C GLN A 385 8.63 0.16 -11.67
N THR A 386 8.80 -1.15 -11.91
CA THR A 386 8.93 -1.69 -13.27
C THR A 386 7.60 -2.27 -13.72
N ALA A 387 7.00 -1.65 -14.74
CA ALA A 387 5.76 -2.15 -15.34
C ALA A 387 6.04 -3.39 -16.18
N VAL A 388 5.38 -4.52 -15.91
CA VAL A 388 5.65 -5.79 -16.60
C VAL A 388 4.37 -6.44 -17.12
N VAL A 389 4.54 -7.26 -18.16
CA VAL A 389 3.62 -8.35 -18.51
C VAL A 389 4.14 -9.61 -17.84
N LEU A 390 3.26 -10.34 -17.15
CA LEU A 390 3.55 -11.63 -16.55
C LEU A 390 2.87 -12.73 -17.36
N GLU A 391 3.63 -13.73 -17.78
CA GLU A 391 3.12 -15.01 -18.24
C GLU A 391 3.07 -15.98 -17.07
N CYS A 392 1.86 -16.49 -16.82
CA CYS A 392 1.48 -17.32 -15.70
C CYS A 392 1.17 -18.75 -16.17
N PRO A 393 1.58 -19.78 -15.40
CA PRO A 393 1.27 -21.17 -15.72
C PRO A 393 -0.22 -21.50 -15.55
N SER A 394 -0.93 -20.82 -14.64
CA SER A 394 -2.34 -21.07 -14.35
C SER A 394 -3.06 -19.84 -13.77
N GLU A 395 -4.37 -19.96 -13.53
CA GLU A 395 -5.18 -18.97 -12.81
C GLU A 395 -5.05 -19.07 -11.28
N ASN A 396 -4.47 -20.16 -10.79
CA ASN A 396 -4.34 -20.43 -9.36
C ASN A 396 -3.23 -19.56 -8.77
N VAL A 397 -3.57 -18.80 -7.72
CA VAL A 397 -2.63 -17.91 -7.03
C VAL A 397 -1.44 -18.66 -6.44
N ALA A 398 -1.61 -19.94 -6.05
CA ALA A 398 -0.51 -20.74 -5.54
C ALA A 398 0.57 -21.04 -6.59
N ASP A 399 0.25 -20.96 -7.88
CA ASP A 399 1.21 -21.20 -8.96
C ASP A 399 1.88 -19.90 -9.45
N ASN A 400 1.42 -18.73 -8.97
CA ASN A 400 1.77 -17.40 -9.48
C ASN A 400 2.44 -16.52 -8.40
N GLN A 401 3.31 -17.13 -7.59
CA GLN A 401 3.91 -16.51 -6.43
C GLN A 401 5.01 -15.51 -6.79
N LEU A 402 5.07 -14.42 -6.05
CA LEU A 402 6.06 -13.36 -6.13
C LEU A 402 6.51 -13.00 -4.72
N LEU A 403 7.81 -12.82 -4.50
CA LEU A 403 8.36 -12.48 -3.20
C LEU A 403 8.92 -11.06 -3.21
N PRO A 404 8.37 -10.13 -2.41
CA PRO A 404 8.94 -8.78 -2.29
C PRO A 404 10.38 -8.83 -1.75
N THR A 405 11.35 -8.48 -2.60
CA THR A 405 12.78 -8.52 -2.27
C THR A 405 13.59 -7.75 -3.30
N GLY A 406 14.74 -7.21 -2.89
CA GLY A 406 15.62 -6.38 -3.71
C GLY A 406 15.66 -4.93 -3.23
N THR A 407 16.20 -4.05 -4.07
CA THR A 407 16.29 -2.62 -3.77
C THR A 407 15.01 -1.89 -4.20
N GLU A 408 14.55 -0.96 -3.38
CA GLU A 408 13.36 -0.15 -3.67
C GLU A 408 13.61 0.98 -4.69
N GLU A 409 14.86 1.12 -5.15
CA GLU A 409 15.24 2.08 -6.18
C GLU A 409 14.69 1.67 -7.55
N PRO A 410 13.95 2.56 -8.23
CA PRO A 410 13.51 2.33 -9.60
C PRO A 410 14.71 2.17 -10.54
N ALA A 411 14.60 1.23 -11.49
CA ALA A 411 15.60 1.05 -12.53
C ALA A 411 15.17 1.76 -13.83
N THR A 412 16.05 2.60 -14.38
CA THR A 412 15.85 3.14 -15.73
C THR A 412 16.04 2.03 -16.77
N SER A 413 15.19 2.03 -17.80
CA SER A 413 15.18 1.00 -18.83
C SER A 413 14.62 1.53 -20.16
N SER A 414 14.67 0.72 -21.20
CA SER A 414 13.98 0.97 -22.48
C SER A 414 12.50 0.61 -22.46
N ASN A 415 11.94 0.26 -21.29
CA ASN A 415 10.57 -0.23 -21.18
C ASN A 415 9.56 0.88 -21.48
N ARG A 416 8.68 0.64 -22.45
CA ARG A 416 7.62 1.55 -22.89
C ARG A 416 6.35 1.45 -22.06
N LEU A 417 6.25 0.45 -21.18
CA LEU A 417 5.10 0.31 -20.29
C LEU A 417 5.14 1.40 -19.21
N CYS A 418 3.96 1.98 -18.98
CA CYS A 418 3.70 2.85 -17.85
C CYS A 418 2.86 2.10 -16.82
N GLY A 419 2.81 2.62 -15.60
CA GLY A 419 1.93 2.15 -14.54
C GLY A 419 1.57 3.23 -13.54
N ASN A 420 0.55 2.95 -12.73
CA ASN A 420 0.09 3.77 -11.62
C ASN A 420 -0.19 2.87 -10.41
N PHE A 421 0.06 3.38 -9.20
CA PHE A 421 -0.21 2.61 -7.97
C PHE A 421 -1.71 2.55 -7.67
N PHE A 422 -2.37 3.70 -7.72
CA PHE A 422 -3.80 3.83 -7.42
C PHE A 422 -4.65 3.91 -8.67
N ALA A 423 -5.93 3.59 -8.57
CA ALA A 423 -6.86 3.83 -9.67
C ALA A 423 -6.94 5.34 -9.97
N THR A 424 -6.71 5.72 -11.24
CA THR A 424 -6.59 7.14 -11.63
C THR A 424 -7.55 7.45 -12.78
N ALA A 425 -8.32 8.54 -12.64
CA ALA A 425 -9.17 9.03 -13.71
C ALA A 425 -8.32 9.42 -14.93
N ILE A 426 -8.74 9.05 -16.14
CA ILE A 426 -7.98 9.32 -17.38
C ILE A 426 -7.86 10.84 -17.63
N SER A 427 -8.88 11.61 -17.26
CA SER A 427 -8.89 13.05 -17.45
C SER A 427 -7.79 13.74 -16.64
N GLY A 428 -6.87 14.41 -17.32
CA GLY A 428 -5.73 15.09 -16.68
C GLY A 428 -4.63 14.15 -16.18
N MET A 429 -4.70 12.84 -16.47
CA MET A 429 -3.68 11.89 -16.06
C MET A 429 -2.37 12.09 -16.83
N THR A 430 -1.26 11.92 -16.11
CA THR A 430 0.06 11.73 -16.70
C THR A 430 0.60 10.36 -16.29
N ALA A 431 1.47 9.79 -17.10
CA ALA A 431 2.12 8.51 -16.81
C ALA A 431 3.57 8.52 -17.28
N THR A 432 4.45 7.92 -16.48
CA THR A 432 5.88 7.84 -16.76
C THR A 432 6.23 6.44 -17.23
N ASP A 433 7.00 6.34 -18.32
CA ASP A 433 7.52 5.07 -18.82
C ASP A 433 8.87 4.70 -18.17
N GLY A 434 9.41 3.53 -18.49
CA GLY A 434 10.68 3.05 -17.94
C GLY A 434 11.91 3.88 -18.31
N THR A 435 11.81 4.80 -19.29
CA THR A 435 12.88 5.74 -19.63
C THR A 435 12.89 6.97 -18.71
N GLY A 436 11.82 7.15 -17.92
CA GLY A 436 11.59 8.37 -17.13
C GLY A 436 10.83 9.47 -17.89
N ALA A 437 10.38 9.20 -19.12
CA ALA A 437 9.60 10.15 -19.89
C ALA A 437 8.15 10.18 -19.42
N THR A 438 7.63 11.37 -19.11
CA THR A 438 6.25 11.59 -18.66
C THR A 438 5.37 12.02 -19.83
N HIS A 439 4.26 11.30 -20.00
CA HIS A 439 3.32 11.49 -21.10
C HIS A 439 1.94 11.90 -20.58
N ALA A 440 1.29 12.83 -21.29
CA ALA A 440 -0.13 13.11 -21.07
C ALA A 440 -0.97 11.93 -21.59
N VAL A 441 -1.86 11.41 -20.75
CA VAL A 441 -2.69 10.25 -21.09
C VAL A 441 -4.03 10.75 -21.64
N THR A 442 -4.44 10.19 -22.77
CA THR A 442 -5.70 10.48 -23.43
C THR A 442 -6.34 9.20 -23.96
N TYR A 443 -7.64 9.25 -24.28
CA TYR A 443 -8.33 8.12 -24.90
C TYR A 443 -7.76 7.71 -26.28
N SER A 444 -7.11 8.62 -27.00
CA SER A 444 -6.54 8.33 -28.31
C SER A 444 -5.22 7.57 -28.20
N ASN A 445 -4.39 7.90 -27.23
CA ASN A 445 -3.04 7.33 -27.09
C ASN A 445 -2.93 6.19 -26.07
N LEU A 446 -3.94 5.94 -25.25
CA LEU A 446 -3.92 4.88 -24.24
C LEU A 446 -4.19 3.49 -24.86
N ARG A 447 -3.37 2.49 -24.53
CA ARG A 447 -3.64 1.07 -24.81
C ARG A 447 -3.54 0.25 -23.54
N ALA A 448 -4.63 -0.43 -23.17
CA ALA A 448 -4.67 -1.33 -22.02
C ALA A 448 -4.41 -2.77 -22.46
N PHE A 449 -3.80 -3.55 -21.57
CA PHE A 449 -3.58 -4.96 -21.79
C PHE A 449 -4.91 -5.73 -21.83
N ASN A 450 -5.17 -6.47 -22.90
CA ASN A 450 -6.42 -7.19 -23.10
C ASN A 450 -6.25 -8.35 -24.09
N ILE A 451 -7.34 -9.08 -24.33
CA ILE A 451 -7.48 -10.08 -25.37
C ILE A 451 -8.47 -9.61 -26.45
N SER A 452 -8.09 -9.70 -27.73
CA SER A 452 -8.94 -9.39 -28.88
C SER A 452 -9.35 -10.66 -29.60
N THR A 453 -10.58 -11.14 -29.36
CA THR A 453 -11.10 -12.35 -30.02
C THR A 453 -11.30 -12.22 -31.53
N SER A 454 -11.23 -11.00 -32.07
CA SER A 454 -11.25 -10.74 -33.51
C SER A 454 -9.87 -10.84 -34.17
N ASP A 455 -8.79 -10.88 -33.39
CA ASP A 455 -7.43 -11.08 -33.90
C ASP A 455 -7.13 -12.58 -33.95
N ALA A 456 -7.24 -13.15 -35.15
CA ALA A 456 -7.07 -14.58 -35.39
C ALA A 456 -5.60 -15.04 -35.31
N LYS A 457 -4.63 -14.13 -35.22
CA LYS A 457 -3.22 -14.48 -35.10
C LYS A 457 -2.82 -14.55 -33.65
N ASN A 458 -2.75 -13.40 -33.01
CA ASN A 458 -2.38 -13.31 -31.62
C ASN A 458 -3.35 -12.34 -30.89
N PRO A 459 -4.29 -12.88 -30.10
CA PRO A 459 -5.30 -12.07 -29.47
C PRO A 459 -4.78 -11.36 -28.21
N ILE A 460 -3.61 -11.71 -27.64
CA ILE A 460 -3.12 -11.06 -26.40
C ILE A 460 -2.19 -9.90 -26.74
N GLY A 461 -2.46 -8.75 -26.12
CA GLY A 461 -1.71 -7.54 -26.39
C GLY A 461 -2.30 -6.29 -25.75
N PHE A 462 -1.92 -5.14 -26.29
CA PHE A 462 -2.36 -3.83 -25.83
C PHE A 462 -3.33 -3.21 -26.82
N TYR A 463 -4.57 -2.97 -26.39
CA TYR A 463 -5.66 -2.52 -27.26
C TYR A 463 -6.25 -1.20 -26.79
N LYS A 464 -6.83 -0.46 -27.74
CA LYS A 464 -7.46 0.83 -27.46
C LYS A 464 -8.56 0.68 -26.41
N VAL A 465 -8.51 1.55 -25.40
CA VAL A 465 -9.52 1.62 -24.35
C VAL A 465 -10.79 2.27 -24.91
N SER A 466 -11.95 1.71 -24.55
CA SER A 466 -13.24 2.27 -24.92
C SER A 466 -13.50 3.61 -24.22
N SER A 467 -14.20 4.54 -24.90
CA SER A 467 -14.44 5.90 -24.38
C SER A 467 -15.31 5.96 -23.13
N ASN A 468 -16.03 4.88 -22.79
CA ASN A 468 -16.83 4.79 -21.57
C ASN A 468 -16.01 4.38 -20.33
N VAL A 469 -14.76 3.95 -20.48
CA VAL A 469 -13.87 3.68 -19.35
C VAL A 469 -13.35 5.02 -18.84
N THR A 470 -13.59 5.38 -17.58
CA THR A 470 -13.17 6.68 -17.04
C THR A 470 -11.88 6.64 -16.24
N THR A 471 -11.46 5.44 -15.83
CA THR A 471 -10.40 5.23 -14.84
C THR A 471 -9.50 4.08 -15.28
N ILE A 472 -8.19 4.23 -15.10
CA ILE A 472 -7.22 3.14 -15.23
C ILE A 472 -7.04 2.47 -13.87
N PRO A 473 -7.23 1.14 -13.76
CA PRO A 473 -7.00 0.43 -12.51
C PRO A 473 -5.57 0.60 -11.99
N GLY A 474 -5.42 0.69 -10.67
CA GLY A 474 -4.12 0.68 -10.02
C GLY A 474 -3.37 -0.64 -10.21
N ASN A 475 -2.05 -0.56 -10.08
CA ASN A 475 -1.10 -1.66 -10.17
C ASN A 475 -1.18 -2.47 -11.48
N LYS A 476 -1.55 -1.83 -12.58
CA LYS A 476 -1.58 -2.43 -13.91
C LYS A 476 -0.66 -1.66 -14.86
N ALA A 477 -0.07 -2.40 -15.79
CA ALA A 477 0.73 -1.82 -16.85
C ALA A 477 -0.13 -1.52 -18.09
N PHE A 478 0.19 -0.43 -18.76
CA PHE A 478 -0.45 0.02 -20.00
C PHE A 478 0.57 0.75 -20.88
N LEU A 479 0.22 1.00 -22.14
CA LEU A 479 1.04 1.81 -23.04
C LEU A 479 0.41 3.19 -23.24
N VAL A 480 1.27 4.20 -23.31
CA VAL A 480 0.94 5.54 -23.80
C VAL A 480 1.69 5.77 -25.09
N LEU A 481 0.93 5.92 -26.17
CA LEU A 481 1.48 6.08 -27.51
C LEU A 481 1.87 7.55 -27.77
N THR A 482 2.93 7.72 -28.56
CA THR A 482 3.25 8.99 -29.20
C THR A 482 2.32 9.24 -30.39
N ASP A 483 2.29 10.47 -30.91
CA ASP A 483 1.46 10.82 -32.07
C ASP A 483 1.77 9.97 -33.32
N ALA A 484 3.03 9.57 -33.49
CA ALA A 484 3.45 8.70 -34.59
C ALA A 484 2.88 7.27 -34.47
N GLU A 485 2.65 6.80 -33.24
CA GLU A 485 2.20 5.44 -32.92
C GLU A 485 0.67 5.34 -32.83
N ALA A 486 -0.01 6.46 -32.52
CA ALA A 486 -1.43 6.50 -32.16
C ALA A 486 -2.40 6.02 -33.25
N GLN A 487 -1.93 5.81 -34.48
CA GLN A 487 -2.73 5.28 -35.60
C GLN A 487 -3.09 3.79 -35.44
N ALA A 488 -2.33 3.02 -34.65
CA ALA A 488 -2.58 1.60 -34.46
C ALA A 488 -3.74 1.33 -33.49
N LYS A 489 -4.68 0.45 -33.87
CA LYS A 489 -5.83 0.07 -33.01
C LYS A 489 -5.43 -0.80 -31.81
N GLY A 490 -4.32 -1.52 -31.92
CA GLY A 490 -3.72 -2.33 -30.88
C GLY A 490 -2.42 -2.97 -31.33
N PHE A 491 -1.74 -3.63 -30.41
CA PHE A 491 -0.45 -4.28 -30.59
C PHE A 491 -0.51 -5.65 -29.94
N TYR A 492 -0.39 -6.72 -30.71
CA TYR A 492 -0.21 -8.06 -30.14
C TYR A 492 1.23 -8.25 -29.65
N LEU A 493 1.46 -9.22 -28.78
CA LEU A 493 2.81 -9.51 -28.25
C LEU A 493 3.66 -10.29 -29.27
N MET A 494 4.87 -9.81 -29.56
CA MET A 494 5.88 -10.50 -30.37
C MET A 494 7.12 -10.77 -29.52
N PHE A 495 7.53 -12.04 -29.38
CA PHE A 495 8.70 -12.44 -28.59
C PHE A 495 9.99 -12.47 -29.41
N GLU A 496 11.12 -12.56 -28.71
CA GLU A 496 12.46 -12.48 -29.31
C GLU A 496 12.78 -13.61 -30.30
N ASP A 497 12.19 -14.80 -30.10
CA ASP A 497 12.32 -15.94 -31.02
C ASP A 497 11.42 -15.80 -32.27
N GLY A 498 10.75 -14.66 -32.43
CA GLY A 498 9.77 -14.42 -33.48
C GLY A 498 8.47 -15.19 -33.27
N SER A 499 8.32 -15.88 -32.14
CA SER A 499 7.05 -16.49 -31.76
C SER A 499 6.06 -15.41 -31.34
N THR A 500 4.80 -15.76 -31.51
CA THR A 500 3.66 -15.00 -31.02
C THR A 500 2.96 -15.86 -29.98
N THR A 501 2.17 -15.28 -29.07
CA THR A 501 1.29 -16.09 -28.19
C THR A 501 0.14 -16.77 -28.98
N GLY A 502 0.20 -16.72 -30.32
CA GLY A 502 -0.70 -17.36 -31.26
C GLY A 502 -0.15 -17.48 -32.69
N ILE A 503 0.21 -18.71 -33.08
CA ILE A 503 -0.14 -19.43 -34.34
C ILE A 503 0.75 -20.69 -34.46
N GLU A 504 0.14 -21.88 -34.47
CA GLU A 504 0.50 -22.90 -35.47
C GLU A 504 -0.34 -22.60 -36.70
N GLN A 505 0.31 -22.28 -37.81
CA GLN A 505 -0.38 -21.88 -39.04
C GLN A 505 -0.92 -23.16 -39.69
N ILE A 506 -2.23 -23.42 -39.62
CA ILE A 506 -2.85 -24.26 -40.63
C ILE A 506 -2.96 -23.38 -41.88
N GLU A 507 -2.01 -23.56 -42.81
CA GLU A 507 -2.11 -23.02 -44.16
C GLU A 507 -3.42 -23.51 -44.80
N THR A 508 -4.43 -22.64 -44.89
CA THR A 508 -5.50 -22.80 -45.90
C THR A 508 -4.89 -22.38 -47.23
N PRO A 509 -4.72 -23.27 -48.23
CA PRO A 509 -4.19 -22.84 -49.51
C PRO A 509 -5.21 -21.96 -50.22
N ALA A 510 -4.69 -20.89 -50.82
CA ALA A 510 -5.38 -20.00 -51.73
C ALA A 510 -6.12 -20.76 -52.84
N GLU A 511 -7.20 -20.14 -53.31
CA GLU A 511 -8.26 -20.62 -54.21
C GLU A 511 -7.85 -21.07 -55.64
N ASN A 512 -6.66 -21.64 -55.87
CA ASN A 512 -6.26 -22.11 -57.21
C ASN A 512 -5.90 -23.59 -57.23
N LEU A 513 -6.92 -24.45 -57.05
CA LEU A 513 -6.84 -25.89 -57.31
C LEU A 513 -6.74 -26.23 -58.82
N ASN A 514 -6.96 -25.28 -59.71
CA ASN A 514 -7.10 -25.53 -61.16
C ASN A 514 -5.83 -26.01 -61.86
N HIS A 515 -4.66 -25.97 -61.22
CA HIS A 515 -3.39 -26.46 -61.81
C HIS A 515 -2.52 -27.31 -60.86
N ALA A 516 -3.05 -27.72 -59.70
CA ALA A 516 -2.26 -28.46 -58.72
C ALA A 516 -2.35 -29.98 -58.92
N VAL A 517 -1.24 -30.70 -58.72
CA VAL A 517 -1.24 -32.17 -58.70
C VAL A 517 -1.63 -32.64 -57.31
N ILE A 518 -2.73 -33.38 -57.21
CA ILE A 518 -3.35 -33.82 -55.96
C ILE A 518 -3.17 -35.33 -55.80
N TYR A 519 -2.77 -35.77 -54.61
CA TYR A 519 -2.69 -37.18 -54.22
C TYR A 519 -3.57 -37.47 -53.00
N ASP A 520 -4.11 -38.69 -52.90
CA ASP A 520 -4.70 -39.17 -51.65
C ASP A 520 -3.62 -39.63 -50.65
N LEU A 521 -4.04 -40.04 -49.44
CA LEU A 521 -3.12 -40.49 -48.39
C LEU A 521 -2.41 -41.81 -48.73
N GLN A 522 -2.83 -42.51 -49.77
CA GLN A 522 -2.23 -43.72 -50.30
C GLN A 522 -1.27 -43.43 -51.47
N GLY A 523 -1.04 -42.16 -51.80
CA GLY A 523 -0.12 -41.73 -52.85
C GLY A 523 -0.67 -41.89 -54.27
N ARG A 524 -1.99 -42.08 -54.43
CA ARG A 524 -2.64 -42.15 -55.76
C ARG A 524 -3.04 -40.75 -56.21
N ARG A 525 -2.81 -40.43 -57.48
CA ARG A 525 -3.19 -39.13 -58.06
C ARG A 525 -4.71 -39.04 -58.19
N VAL A 526 -5.29 -37.92 -57.74
CA VAL A 526 -6.74 -37.65 -57.74
C VAL A 526 -7.02 -36.44 -58.62
N THR A 527 -7.96 -36.57 -59.56
CA THR A 527 -8.35 -35.48 -60.48
C THR A 527 -9.54 -34.67 -60.00
N ASN A 528 -10.48 -35.29 -59.28
CA ASN A 528 -11.63 -34.63 -58.65
C ASN A 528 -11.72 -35.04 -57.17
N PRO A 529 -10.99 -34.34 -56.28
CA PRO A 529 -11.05 -34.65 -54.86
C PRO A 529 -12.43 -34.29 -54.28
N GLY A 530 -13.08 -35.28 -53.65
CA GLY A 530 -14.21 -35.03 -52.76
C GLY A 530 -13.76 -34.46 -51.41
N LYS A 531 -14.69 -34.22 -50.49
CA LYS A 531 -14.36 -33.75 -49.14
C LYS A 531 -13.42 -34.71 -48.43
N GLY A 532 -12.29 -34.24 -47.91
CA GLY A 532 -11.29 -35.10 -47.28
C GLY A 532 -9.89 -34.52 -47.21
N ILE A 533 -8.94 -35.33 -46.76
CA ILE A 533 -7.52 -34.95 -46.61
C ILE A 533 -6.74 -35.43 -47.85
N TYR A 534 -5.95 -34.54 -48.43
CA TYR A 534 -5.14 -34.80 -49.63
C TYR A 534 -3.73 -34.24 -49.48
N ILE A 535 -2.83 -34.66 -50.36
CA ILE A 535 -1.50 -34.08 -50.54
C ILE A 535 -1.52 -33.26 -51.83
N VAL A 536 -1.39 -31.94 -51.72
CA VAL A 536 -1.35 -31.01 -52.85
C VAL A 536 0.03 -30.37 -52.89
N ASN A 537 0.76 -30.53 -54.00
CA ASN A 537 2.14 -30.03 -54.15
C ASN A 537 3.09 -30.41 -52.98
N GLY A 538 2.95 -31.64 -52.47
CA GLY A 538 3.79 -32.17 -51.37
C GLY A 538 3.35 -31.76 -49.95
N LYS A 539 2.27 -30.99 -49.79
CA LYS A 539 1.73 -30.58 -48.48
C LYS A 539 0.37 -31.20 -48.20
N LYS A 540 0.09 -31.55 -46.94
CA LYS A 540 -1.23 -32.05 -46.52
C LYS A 540 -2.24 -30.89 -46.48
N VAL A 541 -3.40 -31.09 -47.10
CA VAL A 541 -4.47 -30.10 -47.26
C VAL A 541 -5.83 -30.77 -47.01
N ILE A 542 -6.77 -30.05 -46.40
CA ILE A 542 -8.16 -30.48 -46.25
C ILE A 542 -9.01 -29.79 -47.33
N ILE A 543 -9.69 -30.57 -48.15
CA ILE A 543 -10.67 -30.09 -49.13
C ILE A 543 -12.07 -30.24 -48.51
N LYS A 544 -12.82 -29.14 -48.43
CA LYS A 544 -14.09 -29.03 -47.69
C LYS A 544 -15.34 -29.25 -48.52
#